data_AF-W3ARU2-F1
#
_entry.id   AF-W3ARU2-F1
#
_cell.length_a   1.000
_cell.length_b   1.000
_cell.length_c   1.000
_cell.angle_alpha   90.00
_cell.angle_beta   90.00
_cell.angle_gamma   90.00
#
_symmetry.space_group_name_H-M   'P 1'
#
loop_
_entity.id
_entity.type
_entity.pdbx_description
1 polymer ?
#
loop_
_entity_poly.entity_id
_entity_poly.type
_entity_poly.pdbx_seq_one_letter_code
_entity_poly.pdbx_strand_id
1 'polypeptide(L)'
;MGVKMEFPDEYMQILKSYTEQNDVTIETAIADTLEFLELKNEAFSHYRVAVENPEKYLNDADELNAKAMRQIYMDLFGEDTVGGMIHCYYNPDRLNVLIMDIEYDDSVNLWNMIETFHNKIPGMELSQDVLSLFYVHDRFDGSHDKIEEMMEWMLSDHDDDGFETAGYYETIFDEPDDEEFFDDEEFDDEEFDSEEFDEDDFGDQEFEESDEEE
;
A
#
# COMPACT_ATOMS: atom_id res chain seq x y z
N MET A 1 -31.08 -22.73 -17.58
CA MET A 1 -30.14 -23.80 -17.20
C MET A 1 -28.93 -23.10 -16.63
N GLY A 2 -28.76 -23.10 -15.30
CA GLY A 2 -27.55 -22.58 -14.69
C GLY A 2 -26.45 -23.63 -14.84
N VAL A 3 -25.34 -23.26 -15.47
CA VAL A 3 -24.15 -24.10 -15.48
C VAL A 3 -23.65 -24.13 -14.03
N LYS A 4 -23.74 -25.28 -13.36
CA LYS A 4 -23.02 -25.50 -12.11
C LYS A 4 -21.55 -25.46 -12.48
N MET A 5 -20.82 -24.41 -12.07
CA MET A 5 -19.37 -24.46 -12.08
C MET A 5 -18.95 -25.56 -11.11
N GLU A 6 -18.50 -26.69 -11.63
CA GLU A 6 -17.84 -27.71 -10.84
C GLU A 6 -16.35 -27.42 -10.90
N PHE A 7 -15.82 -26.82 -9.84
CA PHE A 7 -14.37 -26.66 -9.67
C PHE A 7 -13.74 -28.05 -9.49
N PRO A 8 -12.58 -28.32 -10.12
CA PRO A 8 -11.87 -29.58 -9.89
C PRO A 8 -11.54 -29.79 -8.41
N ASP A 9 -11.55 -31.05 -7.96
CA ASP A 9 -11.41 -31.43 -6.55
C ASP A 9 -10.14 -30.86 -5.89
N GLU A 10 -9.03 -30.77 -6.63
CA GLU A 10 -7.77 -30.19 -6.15
C GLU A 10 -7.92 -28.69 -5.80
N TYR A 11 -8.65 -27.92 -6.62
CA TYR A 11 -8.93 -26.51 -6.31
C TYR A 11 -9.84 -26.37 -5.10
N MET A 12 -10.83 -27.24 -4.96
CA MET A 12 -11.69 -27.26 -3.77
C MET A 12 -10.92 -27.59 -2.49
N GLN A 13 -9.86 -28.42 -2.56
CA GLN A 13 -8.99 -28.69 -1.42
C GLN A 13 -8.13 -27.48 -1.07
N ILE A 14 -7.53 -26.82 -2.07
CA ILE A 14 -6.74 -25.59 -1.86
C ILE A 14 -7.61 -24.50 -1.23
N LEU A 15 -8.81 -24.26 -1.79
CA LEU A 15 -9.75 -23.28 -1.24
C LEU A 15 -10.15 -23.62 0.19
N LYS A 16 -10.43 -24.88 0.51
CA LYS A 16 -10.74 -25.29 1.88
C LYS A 16 -9.58 -25.02 2.85
N SER A 17 -8.37 -25.40 2.46
CA SER A 17 -7.18 -25.13 3.29
C SER A 17 -6.96 -23.64 3.49
N TYR A 18 -7.15 -22.82 2.45
CA TYR A 18 -7.08 -21.37 2.56
C TYR A 18 -8.17 -20.80 3.49
N THR A 19 -9.42 -21.24 3.33
CA THR A 19 -10.55 -20.76 4.14
C THR A 19 -10.42 -21.13 5.61
N GLU A 20 -9.89 -22.32 5.91
CA GLU A 20 -9.63 -22.77 7.28
C GLU A 20 -8.48 -22.00 7.93
N GLN A 21 -7.44 -21.68 7.16
CA GLN A 21 -6.28 -20.93 7.66
C GLN A 21 -6.59 -19.46 7.92
N ASN A 22 -7.41 -18.84 7.07
CA ASN A 22 -7.70 -17.40 7.11
C ASN A 22 -9.05 -17.05 7.75
N ASP A 23 -9.78 -18.04 8.26
CA ASP A 23 -11.10 -17.88 8.87
C ASP A 23 -12.06 -17.10 7.95
N VAL A 24 -12.29 -17.61 6.74
CA VAL A 24 -13.20 -17.02 5.74
C VAL A 24 -14.11 -18.06 5.10
N THR A 25 -15.27 -17.66 4.59
CA THR A 25 -16.15 -18.56 3.82
C THR A 25 -15.60 -18.83 2.41
N ILE A 26 -16.00 -19.94 1.78
CA ILE A 26 -15.56 -20.27 0.41
C ILE A 26 -16.05 -19.22 -0.58
N GLU A 27 -17.30 -18.79 -0.41
CA GLU A 27 -17.93 -17.76 -1.24
C GLU A 27 -17.15 -16.44 -1.17
N THR A 28 -16.79 -16.01 0.03
CA THR A 28 -15.97 -14.81 0.27
C THR A 28 -14.59 -14.96 -0.35
N ALA A 29 -13.90 -16.08 -0.09
CA ALA A 29 -12.57 -16.33 -0.65
C ALA A 29 -12.55 -16.30 -2.19
N ILE A 30 -13.58 -16.83 -2.85
CA ILE A 30 -13.70 -16.79 -4.32
C ILE A 30 -13.92 -15.36 -4.80
N ALA A 31 -14.86 -14.62 -4.19
CA ALA A 31 -15.16 -13.24 -4.57
C ALA A 31 -13.92 -12.34 -4.42
N ASP A 32 -13.29 -12.37 -3.25
CA ASP A 32 -12.12 -11.57 -2.92
C ASP A 32 -10.93 -11.90 -3.83
N THR A 33 -10.74 -13.18 -4.19
CA THR A 33 -9.69 -13.58 -5.14
C THR A 33 -9.93 -13.00 -6.53
N LEU A 34 -11.18 -12.96 -7.00
CA LEU A 34 -11.50 -12.41 -8.32
C LEU A 34 -11.28 -10.89 -8.36
N GLU A 35 -11.74 -10.18 -7.34
CA GLU A 35 -11.54 -8.73 -7.20
C GLU A 35 -10.04 -8.39 -7.09
N PHE A 36 -9.29 -9.17 -6.31
CA PHE A 36 -7.84 -9.03 -6.24
C PHE A 36 -7.15 -9.21 -7.59
N LEU A 37 -7.53 -10.22 -8.36
CA LEU A 37 -6.91 -10.45 -9.68
C LEU A 37 -7.14 -9.29 -10.65
N GLU A 38 -8.24 -8.56 -10.48
CA GLU A 38 -8.57 -7.37 -11.26
C GLU A 38 -7.72 -6.16 -10.83
N LEU A 39 -7.51 -5.96 -9.52
CA LEU A 39 -6.92 -4.73 -8.97
C LEU A 39 -5.45 -4.86 -8.55
N LYS A 40 -4.87 -6.06 -8.46
CA LYS A 40 -3.54 -6.33 -7.85
C LYS A 40 -2.36 -5.48 -8.34
N ASN A 41 -2.45 -4.90 -9.54
CA ASN A 41 -1.39 -4.10 -10.13
C ASN A 41 -1.69 -2.59 -10.08
N GLU A 42 -2.79 -2.20 -9.47
CA GLU A 42 -3.22 -0.81 -9.33
C GLU A 42 -2.61 -0.19 -8.05
N ALA A 43 -2.54 1.15 -8.07
CA ALA A 43 -2.06 1.95 -6.96
C ALA A 43 -3.10 3.04 -6.66
N PHE A 44 -3.25 3.37 -5.38
CA PHE A 44 -4.21 4.35 -4.89
C PHE A 44 -3.53 5.21 -3.83
N SER A 45 -3.92 6.47 -3.72
CA SER A 45 -3.51 7.34 -2.61
C SER A 45 -4.48 7.26 -1.42
N HIS A 46 -5.72 6.79 -1.63
CA HIS A 46 -6.74 6.71 -0.58
C HIS A 46 -7.24 5.28 -0.38
N TYR A 47 -7.01 4.75 0.82
CA TYR A 47 -7.49 3.45 1.24
C TYR A 47 -8.44 3.56 2.43
N ARG A 48 -9.48 2.73 2.42
CA ARG A 48 -10.30 2.45 3.61
C ARG A 48 -10.10 1.00 3.99
N VAL A 49 -9.88 0.73 5.27
CA VAL A 49 -9.60 -0.62 5.74
C VAL A 49 -10.56 -0.97 6.87
N ALA A 50 -11.25 -2.09 6.76
CA ALA A 50 -12.01 -2.69 7.86
C ALA A 50 -11.44 -4.05 8.22
N VAL A 51 -11.15 -4.24 9.51
CA VAL A 51 -10.60 -5.48 10.05
C VAL A 51 -11.55 -6.04 11.09
N GLU A 52 -12.18 -7.18 10.77
CA GLU A 52 -13.06 -7.87 11.70
C GLU A 52 -12.25 -8.68 12.71
N ASN A 53 -12.60 -8.56 13.99
CA ASN A 53 -11.90 -9.21 15.10
C ASN A 53 -10.37 -8.93 15.03
N PRO A 54 -9.95 -7.65 15.11
CA PRO A 54 -8.56 -7.24 14.90
C PRO A 54 -7.57 -7.94 15.86
N GLU A 55 -8.03 -8.42 17.02
CA GLU A 55 -7.24 -9.20 17.95
C GLU A 55 -6.68 -10.51 17.36
N LYS A 56 -7.34 -11.09 16.35
CA LYS A 56 -6.91 -12.35 15.74
C LYS A 56 -5.61 -12.24 14.94
N TYR A 57 -5.25 -11.03 14.51
CA TYR A 57 -4.06 -10.79 13.67
C TYR A 57 -2.83 -10.37 14.47
N LEU A 58 -2.97 -10.21 15.79
CA LEU A 58 -1.91 -9.68 16.65
C LEU A 58 -1.52 -10.70 17.72
N ASN A 59 -0.23 -10.70 18.05
CA ASN A 59 0.28 -11.48 19.17
C ASN A 59 -0.08 -10.78 20.49
N ASP A 60 -0.43 -11.56 21.51
CA ASP A 60 -0.75 -11.08 22.86
C ASP A 60 -1.88 -10.03 22.92
N ALA A 61 -2.85 -10.13 21.99
CA ALA A 61 -3.95 -9.17 21.87
C ALA A 61 -4.84 -9.07 23.11
N ASP A 62 -4.92 -10.13 23.93
CA ASP A 62 -5.66 -10.15 25.19
C ASP A 62 -5.17 -9.10 26.22
N GLU A 63 -3.94 -8.60 26.06
CA GLU A 63 -3.34 -7.58 26.93
C GLU A 63 -3.58 -6.15 26.43
N LEU A 64 -4.13 -5.99 25.22
CA LEU A 64 -4.22 -4.72 24.52
C LEU A 64 -5.59 -4.08 24.70
N ASN A 65 -5.60 -2.79 25.03
CA ASN A 65 -6.83 -2.00 25.07
C ASN A 65 -7.15 -1.41 23.68
N ALA A 66 -8.36 -0.91 23.50
CA ALA A 66 -8.81 -0.36 22.21
C ALA A 66 -7.92 0.78 21.68
N LYS A 67 -7.28 1.58 22.55
CA LYS A 67 -6.35 2.63 22.12
C LYS A 67 -5.03 2.04 21.61
N ALA A 68 -4.47 1.07 22.32
CA ALA A 68 -3.26 0.36 21.89
C ALA A 68 -3.50 -0.39 20.57
N MET A 69 -4.69 -0.97 20.40
CA MET A 69 -5.09 -1.57 19.12
C MET A 69 -5.07 -0.59 17.97
N ARG A 70 -5.74 0.56 18.11
CA ARG A 70 -5.72 1.60 17.09
C ARG A 70 -4.28 1.99 16.72
N GLN A 71 -3.43 2.23 17.71
CA GLN A 71 -2.05 2.64 17.47
C GLN A 71 -1.26 1.60 16.67
N ILE A 72 -1.30 0.32 17.07
CA ILE A 72 -0.57 -0.75 16.38
C ILE A 72 -1.00 -0.85 14.91
N TYR A 73 -2.30 -0.77 14.64
CA TYR A 73 -2.79 -0.81 13.26
C TYR A 73 -2.40 0.45 12.48
N MET A 74 -2.45 1.63 13.08
CA MET A 74 -1.95 2.84 12.41
C MET A 74 -0.46 2.71 12.07
N ASP A 75 0.36 2.18 12.99
CA ASP A 75 1.78 1.97 12.77
C ASP A 75 2.04 0.97 11.61
N LEU A 76 1.28 -0.14 11.57
CA LEU A 76 1.37 -1.15 10.50
C LEU A 76 1.11 -0.60 9.10
N PHE A 77 0.28 0.43 8.97
CA PHE A 77 -0.06 1.06 7.69
C PHE A 77 0.69 2.36 7.42
N GLY A 78 1.41 2.89 8.41
CA GLY A 78 2.03 4.21 8.35
C GLY A 78 3.56 4.21 8.31
N GLU A 79 4.23 3.37 9.12
CA GLU A 79 5.67 3.53 9.41
C GLU A 79 6.60 3.34 8.20
N ASP A 80 6.25 2.49 7.23
CA ASP A 80 7.09 2.16 6.08
C ASP A 80 6.49 2.66 4.74
N THR A 81 5.97 3.89 4.72
CA THR A 81 5.19 4.41 3.58
C THR A 81 5.68 5.76 3.04
N VAL A 82 5.00 6.26 2.01
CA VAL A 82 5.26 7.54 1.32
C VAL A 82 4.76 8.77 2.09
N GLY A 83 4.50 8.62 3.38
CA GLY A 83 3.84 9.63 4.19
C GLY A 83 2.33 9.62 4.00
N GLY A 84 1.59 9.95 5.05
CA GLY A 84 0.13 9.94 4.99
C GLY A 84 -0.57 10.22 6.30
N MET A 85 -1.81 10.67 6.18
CA MET A 85 -2.73 10.86 7.28
C MET A 85 -3.57 9.61 7.50
N ILE A 86 -3.55 9.09 8.72
CA ILE A 86 -4.33 7.91 9.12
C ILE A 86 -5.32 8.31 10.19
N HIS A 87 -6.60 8.03 9.93
CA HIS A 87 -7.68 8.07 10.92
C HIS A 87 -8.07 6.64 11.26
N CYS A 88 -8.23 6.33 12.55
CA CYS A 88 -8.51 4.99 13.03
C CYS A 88 -9.57 5.02 14.13
N TYR A 89 -10.61 4.20 13.95
CA TYR A 89 -11.69 4.01 14.90
C TYR A 89 -11.81 2.54 15.31
N TYR A 90 -11.98 2.29 16.60
CA TYR A 90 -12.23 0.94 17.11
C TYR A 90 -12.95 0.96 18.45
N ASN A 91 -14.20 0.51 18.46
CA ASN A 91 -15.02 0.35 19.65
C ASN A 91 -15.62 -1.07 19.72
N PRO A 92 -14.97 -2.01 20.43
CA PRO A 92 -15.39 -3.42 20.47
C PRO A 92 -16.79 -3.63 21.09
N ASP A 93 -17.27 -2.69 21.91
CA ASP A 93 -18.61 -2.76 22.52
C ASP A 93 -19.73 -2.44 21.52
N ARG A 94 -19.42 -1.68 20.45
CA ARG A 94 -20.37 -1.32 19.39
C ARG A 94 -20.34 -2.33 18.25
N LEU A 95 -19.15 -2.58 17.72
CA LEU A 95 -18.88 -3.56 16.68
C LEU A 95 -17.41 -3.96 16.77
N ASN A 96 -17.11 -5.26 16.80
CA ASN A 96 -15.73 -5.75 16.89
C ASN A 96 -15.00 -5.67 15.54
N VAL A 97 -14.94 -4.45 14.99
CA VAL A 97 -14.31 -4.13 13.71
C VAL A 97 -13.49 -2.87 13.91
N LEU A 98 -12.22 -2.92 13.54
CA LEU A 98 -11.35 -1.75 13.46
C LEU A 98 -11.46 -1.15 12.06
N ILE A 99 -11.67 0.16 11.98
CA ILE A 99 -11.79 0.89 10.73
C ILE A 99 -10.67 1.91 10.62
N MET A 100 -10.06 1.99 9.45
CA MET A 100 -9.11 3.05 9.10
C MET A 100 -9.50 3.74 7.81
N ASP A 101 -9.22 5.04 7.76
CA ASP A 101 -9.22 5.86 6.55
C ASP A 101 -7.80 6.44 6.41
N ILE A 102 -7.16 6.14 5.29
CA ILE A 102 -5.74 6.37 5.05
C ILE A 102 -5.58 7.17 3.77
N GLU A 103 -5.07 8.38 3.88
CA GLU A 103 -4.76 9.26 2.75
C GLU A 103 -3.24 9.45 2.69
N TYR A 104 -2.60 8.78 1.74
CA TYR A 104 -1.16 8.88 1.47
C TYR A 104 -0.84 10.09 0.61
N ASP A 105 0.37 10.65 0.80
CA ASP A 105 0.85 11.79 0.03
C ASP A 105 1.15 11.41 -1.44
N ASP A 106 1.50 10.15 -1.70
CA ASP A 106 1.63 9.55 -3.03
C ASP A 106 0.92 8.19 -3.09
N SER A 107 0.68 7.68 -4.30
CA SER A 107 -0.01 6.42 -4.50
C SER A 107 0.82 5.23 -4.02
N VAL A 108 0.22 4.39 -3.19
CA VAL A 108 0.78 3.13 -2.72
C VAL A 108 0.17 1.99 -3.52
N ASN A 109 0.98 1.02 -3.92
CA ASN A 109 0.49 -0.17 -4.64
C ASN A 109 -0.41 -1.03 -3.73
N LEU A 110 -1.51 -1.54 -4.28
CA LEU A 110 -2.41 -2.43 -3.55
C LEU A 110 -1.68 -3.64 -2.95
N TRP A 111 -0.69 -4.17 -3.67
CA TRP A 111 0.10 -5.30 -3.19
C TRP A 111 0.77 -5.02 -1.85
N ASN A 112 1.34 -3.82 -1.66
CA ASN A 112 1.99 -3.43 -0.40
C ASN A 112 0.98 -3.38 0.75
N MET A 113 -0.25 -2.94 0.47
CA MET A 113 -1.31 -2.86 1.48
C MET A 113 -1.79 -4.24 1.95
N ILE A 114 -1.85 -5.22 1.03
CA ILE A 114 -2.33 -6.56 1.35
C ILE A 114 -1.27 -7.40 2.06
N GLU A 115 0.01 -7.15 1.76
CA GLU A 115 1.12 -7.85 2.40
C GLU A 115 1.14 -7.71 3.93
N THR A 116 0.54 -6.65 4.49
CA THR A 116 0.40 -6.42 5.94
C THR A 116 -0.21 -7.62 6.68
N PHE A 117 -1.18 -8.32 6.09
CA PHE A 117 -1.78 -9.52 6.68
C PHE A 117 -1.33 -10.83 6.04
N HIS A 118 -0.27 -10.77 5.21
CA HIS A 118 0.42 -11.84 4.47
C HIS A 118 -0.45 -12.82 3.67
N ASN A 119 -1.37 -13.53 4.32
CA ASN A 119 -2.07 -14.69 3.78
C ASN A 119 -3.57 -14.46 3.53
N LYS A 120 -4.15 -13.37 4.04
CA LYS A 120 -5.57 -13.06 3.84
C LYS A 120 -5.74 -12.02 2.75
N ILE A 121 -6.34 -12.43 1.63
CA ILE A 121 -6.83 -11.52 0.59
C ILE A 121 -8.10 -10.84 1.13
N PRO A 122 -8.13 -9.50 1.25
CA PRO A 122 -9.35 -8.79 1.64
C PRO A 122 -10.35 -8.73 0.49
N GLY A 123 -11.62 -8.58 0.82
CA GLY A 123 -12.61 -8.11 -0.16
C GLY A 123 -12.31 -6.68 -0.57
N MET A 124 -12.57 -6.34 -1.82
CA MET A 124 -12.21 -5.05 -2.40
C MET A 124 -13.42 -4.38 -3.02
N GLU A 125 -13.57 -3.09 -2.73
CA GLU A 125 -14.57 -2.26 -3.37
C GLU A 125 -13.98 -0.92 -3.76
N LEU A 126 -13.98 -0.64 -5.06
CA LEU A 126 -13.53 0.62 -5.60
C LEU A 126 -14.71 1.56 -5.77
N SER A 127 -14.69 2.69 -5.06
CA SER A 127 -15.66 3.76 -5.18
C SER A 127 -14.97 5.07 -5.49
N GLN A 128 -15.21 5.60 -6.69
CA GLN A 128 -14.47 6.74 -7.24
C GLN A 128 -12.97 6.45 -7.25
N ASP A 129 -12.19 7.14 -6.43
CA ASP A 129 -10.74 7.01 -6.30
C ASP A 129 -10.32 6.42 -4.94
N VAL A 130 -11.28 5.89 -4.16
CA VAL A 130 -11.05 5.28 -2.84
C VAL A 130 -11.20 3.77 -2.95
N LEU A 131 -10.16 3.03 -2.54
CA LEU A 131 -10.23 1.58 -2.45
C LEU A 131 -10.52 1.14 -1.02
N SER A 132 -11.67 0.49 -0.83
CA SER A 132 -12.05 -0.14 0.43
C SER A 132 -11.57 -1.59 0.49
N LEU A 133 -10.92 -1.98 1.58
CA LEU A 133 -10.40 -3.31 1.88
C LEU A 133 -11.12 -3.90 3.10
N PHE A 134 -11.75 -5.07 2.94
CA PHE A 134 -12.55 -5.72 3.96
C PHE A 134 -11.93 -7.06 4.39
N TYR A 135 -11.29 -7.08 5.55
CA TYR A 135 -10.74 -8.29 6.19
C TYR A 135 -11.78 -8.95 7.11
N VAL A 136 -12.86 -9.45 6.50
CA VAL A 136 -14.01 -10.05 7.20
C VAL A 136 -14.07 -11.57 7.03
N HIS A 137 -14.85 -12.28 7.84
CA HIS A 137 -15.08 -13.72 7.71
C HIS A 137 -16.04 -14.05 6.57
N ASP A 138 -17.17 -13.34 6.50
CA ASP A 138 -18.21 -13.53 5.49
C ASP A 138 -18.75 -12.18 5.03
N ARG A 139 -18.59 -11.85 3.74
CA ARG A 139 -19.14 -10.62 3.17
C ARG A 139 -20.64 -10.68 2.93
N PHE A 140 -21.22 -11.87 2.93
CA PHE A 140 -22.61 -12.10 2.53
C PHE A 140 -23.55 -12.34 3.71
N ASP A 141 -23.06 -12.21 4.95
CA ASP A 141 -23.85 -12.41 6.18
C ASP A 141 -24.67 -11.18 6.61
N GLY A 142 -24.51 -10.05 5.89
CA GLY A 142 -25.15 -8.76 6.19
C GLY A 142 -24.42 -7.91 7.25
N SER A 143 -23.22 -8.30 7.67
CA SER A 143 -22.33 -7.46 8.49
C SER A 143 -21.69 -6.34 7.67
N HIS A 144 -21.49 -6.56 6.36
CA HIS A 144 -20.89 -5.59 5.44
C HIS A 144 -21.60 -4.23 5.48
N ASP A 145 -22.92 -4.19 5.32
CA ASP A 145 -23.72 -2.95 5.40
C ASP A 145 -23.47 -2.18 6.72
N LYS A 146 -23.29 -2.89 7.84
CA LYS A 146 -23.01 -2.24 9.14
C LYS A 146 -21.60 -1.67 9.21
N ILE A 147 -20.64 -2.34 8.58
CA ILE A 147 -19.26 -1.86 8.50
C ILE A 147 -19.23 -0.59 7.65
N GLU A 148 -19.92 -0.59 6.50
CA GLU A 148 -20.05 0.60 5.65
C GLU A 148 -20.71 1.77 6.39
N GLU A 149 -21.85 1.53 7.05
CA GLU A 149 -22.51 2.56 7.88
C GLU A 149 -21.57 3.12 8.95
N MET A 150 -20.72 2.26 9.55
CA MET A 150 -19.76 2.69 10.57
C MET A 150 -18.58 3.46 9.96
N MET A 151 -18.12 3.09 8.77
CA MET A 151 -17.12 3.86 8.00
C MET A 151 -17.64 5.26 7.68
N GLU A 152 -18.85 5.35 7.14
CA GLU A 152 -19.47 6.63 6.81
C GLU A 152 -19.68 7.50 8.04
N TRP A 153 -20.09 6.90 9.16
CA TRP A 153 -20.27 7.62 10.42
C TRP A 153 -18.94 8.18 10.94
N MET A 154 -17.86 7.39 10.93
CA MET A 154 -16.52 7.84 11.37
C MET A 154 -16.03 9.04 10.54
N LEU A 155 -16.33 9.07 9.25
CA LEU A 155 -15.93 10.17 8.35
C LEU A 155 -16.88 11.37 8.36
N SER A 156 -18.00 11.27 9.09
CA SER A 156 -18.97 12.35 9.20
C SER A 156 -18.67 13.26 10.39
N ASP A 157 -19.21 14.48 10.38
CA ASP A 157 -19.17 15.35 11.56
C ASP A 157 -19.98 14.72 12.71
N HIS A 158 -19.28 14.18 13.70
CA HIS A 158 -19.87 13.59 14.89
C HIS A 158 -19.08 13.93 16.15
N ASP A 159 -19.70 13.76 17.31
CA ASP A 159 -19.03 13.96 18.60
C ASP A 159 -18.07 12.79 18.86
N ASP A 160 -16.79 13.09 19.13
CA ASP A 160 -15.78 12.10 19.51
C ASP A 160 -16.23 11.31 20.76
N ASP A 161 -16.39 10.01 20.58
CA ASP A 161 -16.79 9.07 21.64
C ASP A 161 -15.59 8.50 22.43
N GLY A 162 -14.37 8.94 22.10
CA GLY A 162 -13.10 8.51 22.67
C GLY A 162 -12.47 7.28 22.01
N PHE A 163 -13.12 6.74 20.97
CA PHE A 163 -12.66 5.57 20.22
C PHE A 163 -12.02 5.93 18.87
N GLU A 164 -11.70 7.21 18.64
CA GLU A 164 -10.96 7.71 17.48
C GLU A 164 -9.52 8.13 17.80
N THR A 165 -8.60 7.78 16.91
CA THR A 165 -7.20 8.23 16.92
C THR A 165 -6.84 8.67 15.49
N ALA A 166 -6.16 9.80 15.35
CA ALA A 166 -5.62 10.24 14.08
C ALA A 166 -4.15 10.64 14.22
N GLY A 167 -3.38 10.45 13.16
CA GLY A 167 -1.95 10.74 13.14
C GLY A 167 -1.39 10.79 11.72
N TYR A 168 -0.38 11.63 11.53
CA TYR A 168 0.39 11.70 10.29
C TYR A 168 1.70 10.93 10.45
N TYR A 169 2.02 10.09 9.47
CA TYR A 169 3.30 9.39 9.35
C TYR A 169 4.13 10.08 8.29
N GLU A 170 5.41 10.35 8.58
CA GLU A 170 6.32 10.96 7.63
C GLU A 170 6.77 9.94 6.58
N THR A 171 7.09 10.42 5.36
CA THR A 171 7.68 9.58 4.33
C THR A 171 9.03 9.03 4.78
N ILE A 172 9.27 7.74 4.57
CA ILE A 172 10.59 7.13 4.73
C ILE A 172 11.47 7.25 3.49
N PHE A 173 10.88 7.73 2.38
CA PHE A 173 11.61 8.01 1.15
C PHE A 173 12.13 9.45 1.25
N ASP A 174 13.43 9.60 1.51
CA ASP A 174 14.11 10.88 1.34
C ASP A 174 13.92 11.31 -0.12
N GLU A 175 13.27 12.46 -0.35
CA GLU A 175 13.45 13.17 -1.60
C GLU A 175 14.96 13.46 -1.71
N PRO A 176 15.64 13.09 -2.82
CA PRO A 176 16.98 13.61 -3.03
C PRO A 176 16.86 15.13 -2.94
N ASP A 177 17.61 15.77 -2.04
CA ASP A 177 17.72 17.21 -1.97
C ASP A 177 17.94 17.72 -3.40
N ASP A 178 16.89 18.24 -4.03
CA ASP A 178 16.96 19.01 -5.27
C ASP A 178 17.59 20.37 -4.90
N GLU A 179 18.82 20.33 -4.37
CA GLU A 179 19.72 21.47 -4.36
C GLU A 179 20.07 21.76 -5.83
N GLU A 180 19.22 22.60 -6.43
CA GLU A 180 19.41 23.39 -7.65
C GLU A 180 20.77 23.16 -8.34
N PHE A 181 20.85 22.16 -9.22
CA PHE A 181 21.88 22.13 -10.27
C PHE A 181 21.47 23.09 -11.39
N PHE A 182 21.31 24.36 -11.03
CA PHE A 182 21.20 25.47 -11.95
C PHE A 182 22.13 26.57 -11.43
N ASP A 183 23.40 26.52 -11.85
CA ASP A 183 24.00 27.77 -12.29
C ASP A 183 24.43 27.56 -13.74
N ASP A 184 23.78 28.35 -14.57
CA ASP A 184 23.78 28.29 -16.01
C ASP A 184 25.20 28.37 -16.58
N GLU A 185 25.34 27.77 -17.76
CA GLU A 185 26.37 28.10 -18.72
C GLU A 185 26.48 29.63 -18.88
N GLU A 186 27.47 30.25 -18.23
CA GLU A 186 27.92 31.58 -18.58
C GLU A 186 28.64 31.47 -19.94
N PHE A 187 27.85 31.53 -21.01
CA PHE A 187 28.29 31.87 -22.35
C PHE A 187 28.92 33.27 -22.30
N ASP A 188 30.22 33.34 -21.99
CA ASP A 188 31.01 34.53 -22.24
C ASP A 188 31.49 34.50 -23.70
N ASP A 189 30.62 34.97 -24.58
CA ASP A 189 30.95 35.42 -25.93
C ASP A 189 31.85 36.68 -25.82
N GLU A 190 33.12 36.52 -25.42
CA GLU A 190 34.13 37.57 -25.61
C GLU A 190 35.25 37.11 -26.55
N GLU A 191 35.15 37.68 -27.76
CA GLU A 191 36.21 38.10 -28.65
C GLU A 191 37.23 37.06 -29.15
N PHE A 192 36.91 36.57 -30.34
CA PHE A 192 37.81 36.39 -31.48
C PHE A 192 39.03 37.33 -31.44
N ASP A 193 40.18 36.82 -30.98
CA ASP A 193 41.48 37.39 -31.34
C ASP A 193 42.26 36.36 -32.18
N SER A 194 42.24 36.61 -33.48
CA SER A 194 43.01 35.90 -34.49
C SER A 194 44.47 36.35 -34.41
N GLU A 195 45.40 35.42 -34.15
CA GLU A 195 46.85 35.44 -34.45
C GLU A 195 47.50 34.40 -33.49
N GLU A 196 48.25 33.36 -33.86
CA GLU A 196 49.05 33.06 -35.03
C GLU A 196 49.06 31.53 -35.26
N PHE A 197 49.09 31.18 -36.52
CA PHE A 197 49.33 29.87 -37.06
C PHE A 197 50.84 29.59 -37.03
N ASP A 198 51.28 28.63 -36.21
CA ASP A 198 52.59 27.99 -36.38
C ASP A 198 52.35 26.52 -36.73
N GLU A 199 52.31 26.27 -38.05
CA GLU A 199 52.67 24.98 -38.63
C GLU A 199 54.16 24.76 -38.37
N ASP A 200 54.49 23.69 -37.64
CA ASP A 200 55.62 22.77 -37.85
C ASP A 200 56.06 22.17 -36.51
N ASP A 201 55.72 20.90 -36.21
CA ASP A 201 56.73 19.83 -36.19
C ASP A 201 56.09 18.45 -36.04
N PHE A 202 56.62 17.51 -36.81
CA PHE A 202 56.28 16.11 -36.93
C PHE A 202 56.62 15.31 -35.66
N GLY A 203 55.88 14.23 -35.39
CA GLY A 203 56.36 13.16 -34.52
C GLY A 203 55.37 12.04 -34.28
N ASP A 204 55.46 11.00 -35.11
CA ASP A 204 54.88 9.66 -34.90
C ASP A 204 54.91 9.21 -33.43
N GLN A 205 53.80 8.68 -32.92
CA GLN A 205 53.87 7.65 -31.89
C GLN A 205 52.82 6.56 -32.12
N GLU A 206 53.36 5.37 -32.36
CA GLU A 206 52.69 4.11 -32.63
C GLU A 206 51.74 3.68 -31.50
N PHE A 207 50.63 3.07 -31.91
CA PHE A 207 49.83 2.17 -31.09
C PHE A 207 50.68 0.93 -30.75
N GLU A 208 50.90 0.65 -29.46
CA GLU A 208 51.24 -0.69 -28.99
C GLU A 208 50.04 -1.26 -28.21
N GLU A 209 49.36 -2.21 -28.86
CA GLU A 209 48.63 -3.28 -28.19
C GLU A 209 49.66 -4.20 -27.50
N SER A 210 49.45 -4.49 -26.22
CA SER A 210 50.11 -5.60 -25.55
C SER A 210 49.05 -6.49 -24.93
N ASP A 211 48.66 -7.50 -25.71
CA ASP A 211 48.31 -8.83 -25.19
C ASP A 211 49.55 -9.44 -24.52
N GLU A 212 49.43 -9.88 -23.27
CA GLU A 212 50.26 -10.97 -22.75
C GLU A 212 49.40 -11.94 -21.95
N GLU A 213 49.46 -13.19 -22.43
CA GLU A 213 48.94 -14.41 -21.85
C GLU A 213 49.60 -14.73 -20.48
N GLU A 214 48.81 -15.21 -19.52
CA GLU A 214 49.05 -16.48 -18.82
C GLU A 214 47.76 -17.00 -18.14
#